data_AF-D7U997-F1
#
_entry.id   AF-D7U997-F1
#
_cell.length_a   1.000
_cell.length_b   1.000
_cell.length_c   1.000
_cell.angle_alpha   90.00
_cell.angle_beta   90.00
_cell.angle_gamma   90.00
#
_symmetry.space_group_name_H-M   'P 1'
#
loop_
_entity.id
_entity.type
_entity.pdbx_description
1 polymer ?
#
loop_
_entity_poly.entity_id
_entity_poly.type
_entity_poly.pdbx_seq_one_letter_code
_entity_poly.pdbx_strand_id
1 'polypeptide(L)' 'MRDSTSKKSGVVHYKSGVLDDHYEVTKFALLETIKEAVPEMWSLTS' A
#
# COMPACT_ATOMS: atom_id res chain seq x y z
N MET A 1 -4.05 6.04 22.92
CA MET A 1 -3.79 4.68 22.42
C MET A 1 -3.66 4.76 20.89
N ARG A 2 -2.45 4.91 20.35
CA ARG A 2 -2.22 5.07 18.91
C ARG A 2 -1.07 4.18 18.45
N ASP A 3 -1.20 2.88 18.72
CA ASP A 3 -0.13 1.90 18.49
C ASP A 3 -0.64 0.47 18.23
N SER A 4 -1.93 0.29 17.94
CA SER A 4 -2.55 -1.06 17.90
C SER A 4 -3.05 -1.50 16.54
N THR A 5 -3.17 -0.62 15.54
CA THR A 5 -3.67 -1.02 14.20
C THR A 5 -2.51 -1.51 13.32
N SER A 6 -1.43 -0.74 13.17
CA SER A 6 -0.32 -1.07 12.27
C SER A 6 0.50 -2.30 12.74
N LYS A 7 0.78 -2.42 14.05
CA LYS A 7 1.48 -3.60 14.60
C LYS A 7 0.70 -4.90 14.42
N LYS A 8 -0.64 -4.86 14.55
CA LYS A 8 -1.49 -6.04 14.32
C LYS A 8 -1.50 -6.45 12.85
N SER A 9 -1.61 -5.47 11.92
CA SER A 9 -1.54 -5.76 10.49
C SER A 9 -0.19 -6.32 10.08
N GLY A 10 0.92 -5.79 10.63
CA GLY A 10 2.26 -6.34 10.40
C GLY A 10 2.39 -7.81 10.81
N VAL A 11 1.85 -8.21 11.97
CA VAL A 11 1.84 -9.61 12.40
C VAL A 11 1.03 -10.50 11.45
N VAL A 12 -0.11 -10.01 10.95
CA VAL A 12 -0.94 -10.77 9.99
C VAL A 12 -0.23 -10.94 8.66
N HIS A 13 0.37 -9.87 8.11
CA HIS A 13 1.15 -9.93 6.87
C HIS A 13 2.33 -10.91 7.00
N TYR A 14 3.08 -10.83 8.10
CA TYR A 14 4.19 -11.75 8.38
C TYR A 14 3.72 -13.21 8.44
N LYS A 15 2.65 -13.50 9.21
CA LYS A 15 2.07 -14.86 9.29
C LYS A 15 1.54 -15.38 7.95
N SER A 16 1.20 -14.49 7.03
CA SER A 16 0.70 -14.83 5.70
C SER A 16 1.82 -14.96 4.66
N GLY A 17 3.09 -14.86 5.07
CA GLY A 17 4.25 -14.98 4.18
C GLY A 17 4.52 -13.74 3.33
N VAL A 18 4.00 -12.58 3.72
CA VAL A 18 4.29 -11.32 3.03
C VAL A 18 5.71 -10.88 3.37
N LEU A 19 6.55 -10.76 2.34
CA LEU A 19 7.91 -10.26 2.41
C LEU A 19 7.96 -8.79 2.03
N ASP A 20 9.07 -8.12 2.36
CA ASP A 20 9.28 -6.71 2.07
C ASP A 20 9.12 -6.40 0.57
N ASP A 21 9.63 -7.28 -0.30
CA ASP A 21 9.50 -7.16 -1.76
C ASP A 21 8.04 -7.08 -2.26
N HIS A 22 7.10 -7.75 -1.56
CA HIS A 22 5.69 -7.71 -1.94
C HIS A 22 5.07 -6.33 -1.71
N TYR A 23 5.57 -5.54 -0.75
CA TYR A 23 5.07 -4.18 -0.51
C TYR A 23 5.44 -3.24 -1.64
N GLU A 24 6.66 -3.35 -2.19
CA GLU A 24 7.08 -2.51 -3.33
C GLU A 24 6.26 -2.83 -4.59
N VAL A 25 6.04 -4.11 -4.87
CA VAL A 25 5.20 -4.54 -6.01
C VAL A 25 3.75 -4.08 -5.82
N THR A 26 3.16 -4.27 -4.64
CA THR A 26 1.77 -3.89 -4.37
C THR A 26 1.58 -2.38 -4.40
N LYS A 27 2.54 -1.63 -3.86
CA LYS A 27 2.55 -0.17 -3.90
C LYS A 27 2.54 0.32 -5.34
N PHE A 28 3.44 -0.19 -6.18
CA PHE A 28 3.48 0.20 -7.59
C PHE A 28 2.15 -0.11 -8.28
N ALA A 29 1.69 -1.36 -8.22
CA ALA A 29 0.46 -1.80 -8.87
C ALA A 29 -0.77 -0.99 -8.41
N LEU A 30 -0.88 -0.71 -7.11
CA LEU A 30 -1.96 0.09 -6.55
C LEU A 30 -1.94 1.52 -7.07
N LEU A 31 -0.78 2.17 -7.10
CA LEU A 31 -0.68 3.55 -7.56
C LEU A 31 -0.98 3.66 -9.06
N GLU A 32 -0.50 2.72 -9.88
CA GLU A 32 -0.85 2.69 -11.31
C GLU A 32 -2.36 2.46 -11.50
N THR A 33 -2.96 1.51 -10.74
CA THR A 33 -4.41 1.26 -10.79
C THR A 33 -5.21 2.52 -10.44
N ILE A 34 -4.80 3.26 -9.41
CA ILE A 34 -5.48 4.50 -9.01
C ILE A 34 -5.32 5.58 -10.08
N LYS A 35 -4.12 5.74 -10.66
CA LYS A 35 -3.88 6.69 -11.76
C LYS A 35 -4.77 6.39 -12.97
N GLU A 36 -4.92 5.12 -13.33
CA GLU A 36 -5.79 4.67 -14.41
C GLU A 36 -7.26 4.94 -14.10
N ALA A 37 -7.70 4.69 -12.85
CA ALA A 37 -9.09 4.83 -12.46
C ALA A 37 -9.53 6.30 -12.31
N VAL A 38 -8.66 7.18 -11.81
CA VAL A 38 -9.00 8.57 -11.46
C VAL A 38 -7.88 9.56 -11.83
N PRO A 39 -7.56 9.71 -13.12
CA PRO A 39 -6.40 10.50 -13.57
C PRO A 39 -6.49 11.98 -13.18
N GLU A 40 -7.68 12.57 -13.10
CA GLU A 40 -7.87 13.99 -12.76
C GLU A 40 -7.58 14.33 -11.29
N MET A 41 -7.78 13.37 -10.37
CA MET A 41 -7.46 13.55 -8.95
C MET A 41 -5.97 13.31 -8.65
N TRP A 42 -5.26 12.66 -9.57
CA TRP A 42 -3.83 12.44 -9.48
C TRP A 42 -3.09 13.70 -9.94
N SER A 43 -2.82 14.64 -9.03
CA SER A 43 -2.14 15.89 -9.38
C SER A 43 -0.78 15.63 -10.03
N LEU A 44 -0.63 16.05 -11.28
CA LEU A 44 0.65 16.11 -12.01
C LEU A 44 1.39 17.43 -11.79
N THR A 45 0.87 18.31 -10.92
CA THR A 45 1.38 19.67 -10.75
C THR A 45 1.54 19.99 -9.27
N SER A 46 2.79 20.07 -8.84
CA SER A 46 3.24 21.02 -7.83
C SER A 46 4.42 21.80 -8.39
#